data_AF-A0A7C7HZ09-F1
#
_entry.id   AF-A0A7C7HZ09-F1
#
_cell.length_a   1.000
_cell.length_b   1.000
_cell.length_c   1.000
_cell.angle_alpha   90.00
_cell.angle_beta   90.00
_cell.angle_gamma   90.00
#
_symmetry.space_group_name_H-M   'P 1'
#
loop_
_entity.id
_entity.type
_entity.pdbx_description
1 polymer ?
#
loop_
_entity_poly.entity_id
_entity_poly.type
_entity_poly.pdbx_seq_one_letter_code
_entity_poly.pdbx_strand_id
1 'polypeptide(L)'
;PRYNMDFSFFRLYDETGAPLSSDTYFPFDRDGLSEGDPIFIVGNPGSTSRLQTVAELEYRRDVSDRFLLETIRKRMAVLEVYIEENPEIAEQYDLRNQYFSLSNTEKAYEGQLQGLHDPVILAKRADTEDDFREAINTAPALQDLYGGLVDRMAELQDLKRSRTDVVAAFSVFGNPILDSSTLIRGFFGLQVISMQQGGAPAEDLESMIDNVRGTPQVPTELDVVLMADRFRDLVEHLGADHPAVMSLLAGRTPEVVAEQVVSNSMLSDSADAVVALESGGITPQDPAVQAVIAFLPAFLELNSLFAEVAPEEEAIASELGRARFEIYGTEVPPDATFSLRIADGSVSGYEYNGTIAPVFTTLFGLYDRHYSHSGKEDWALPERWMNPPSSLDLSTPVNFVSTADIIGGNSGSPVLDRDLEVVGLVFDGNIESLPGDYIYLPEKNRSVSVDVRVILEALDEIYDLDRLVLELTTGRLFETEEEADQVGR
;
A
#
# COMPACT_ATOMS: atom_id res chain seq x y z
N PRO A 1 18.49 -11.82 -3.17
CA PRO A 1 19.00 -11.76 -1.77
C PRO A 1 18.91 -10.32 -1.23
N ARG A 2 18.60 -10.17 0.07
CA ARG A 2 18.37 -8.89 0.76
C ARG A 2 19.37 -8.76 1.92
N TYR A 3 19.77 -7.54 2.27
CA TYR A 3 20.80 -7.26 3.29
C TYR A 3 20.40 -6.07 4.16
N ASN A 4 19.11 -5.94 4.47
CA ASN A 4 18.55 -4.78 5.17
C ASN A 4 18.35 -5.09 6.66
N MET A 5 18.82 -4.19 7.52
CA MET A 5 18.55 -4.24 8.96
C MET A 5 17.32 -3.38 9.26
N ASP A 6 16.15 -3.86 8.85
CA ASP A 6 14.90 -3.10 8.91
C ASP A 6 14.18 -3.34 10.24
N PHE A 7 14.59 -2.61 11.27
CA PHE A 7 13.96 -2.66 12.60
C PHE A 7 14.08 -1.32 13.33
N SER A 8 13.18 -1.08 14.28
CA SER A 8 13.28 0.00 15.26
C SER A 8 12.61 -0.45 16.56
N PHE A 9 13.05 0.12 17.68
CA PHE A 9 12.49 -0.18 19.00
C PHE A 9 11.69 1.01 19.53
N PHE A 10 10.52 0.70 20.08
CA PHE A 10 9.69 1.65 20.80
C PHE A 10 9.46 1.15 22.21
N ARG A 11 9.21 2.08 23.13
CA ARG A 11 8.84 1.77 24.51
C ARG A 11 7.47 2.35 24.80
N LEU A 12 6.57 1.50 25.28
CA LEU A 12 5.28 1.95 25.78
C LEU A 12 5.45 2.52 27.18
N TYR A 13 4.78 3.63 27.44
CA TYR A 13 4.73 4.28 28.74
C TYR A 13 3.30 4.32 29.23
N ASP A 14 3.10 4.12 30.53
CA ASP A 14 1.80 4.26 31.16
C ASP A 14 1.40 5.74 31.35
N GLU A 15 0.20 5.96 31.87
CA GLU A 15 -0.34 7.30 32.14
C GLU A 15 0.50 8.12 33.15
N THR A 16 1.35 7.45 33.94
CA THR A 16 2.26 8.09 34.90
C THR A 16 3.59 8.49 34.27
N GLY A 17 3.83 8.08 33.02
CA GLY A 17 5.09 8.29 32.32
C GLY A 17 6.17 7.26 32.70
N ALA A 18 5.80 6.12 33.31
CA ALA A 18 6.72 5.02 33.59
C ALA A 18 6.67 3.97 32.45
N PRO A 19 7.78 3.25 32.15
CA PRO A 19 7.75 2.14 31.20
C PRO A 19 6.67 1.12 31.57
N LEU A 20 5.82 0.77 30.60
CA LEU A 20 4.76 -0.21 30.81
C LEU A 20 5.36 -1.59 31.08
N SER A 21 5.01 -2.20 32.21
CA SER A 21 5.38 -3.56 32.57
C SER A 21 4.29 -4.54 32.13
N SER A 22 4.67 -5.58 31.37
CA SER A 22 3.77 -6.65 30.94
C SER A 22 4.38 -8.00 31.28
N ASP A 23 3.58 -8.89 31.87
CA ASP A 23 3.95 -10.30 32.08
C ASP A 23 3.85 -11.12 30.78
N THR A 24 3.34 -10.51 29.69
CA THR A 24 3.17 -11.16 28.38
C THR A 24 3.99 -10.43 27.33
N TYR A 25 5.06 -11.08 26.88
CA TYR A 25 5.91 -10.68 25.76
C TYR A 25 6.57 -11.94 25.18
N PHE A 26 7.13 -11.83 23.97
CA PHE A 26 7.95 -12.89 23.38
C PHE A 26 9.42 -12.58 23.67
N PRO A 27 10.17 -13.48 24.34
CA PRO A 27 11.60 -13.29 24.56
C PRO A 27 12.35 -13.40 23.23
N PHE A 28 13.54 -12.78 23.14
CA PHE A 28 14.37 -12.91 21.96
C PHE A 28 15.23 -14.18 22.05
N ASP A 29 15.23 -14.95 20.97
CA ASP A 29 16.15 -16.07 20.81
C ASP A 29 17.58 -15.55 20.53
N ARG A 30 18.58 -16.30 20.99
CA ARG A 30 20.01 -16.01 20.78
C ARG A 30 20.67 -16.92 19.74
N ASP A 31 20.12 -18.11 19.49
CA ASP A 31 20.76 -19.12 18.64
C ASP A 31 20.40 -18.94 17.15
N GLY A 32 19.25 -18.34 16.89
CA GLY A 32 18.63 -18.09 15.60
C GLY A 32 18.11 -19.35 14.91
N LEU A 33 17.73 -19.18 13.65
CA LEU A 33 17.14 -20.26 12.84
C LEU A 33 18.15 -21.01 11.99
N SER A 34 17.77 -22.22 11.58
CA SER A 34 18.36 -23.06 10.54
C SER A 34 17.39 -23.32 9.38
N GLU A 35 17.92 -23.75 8.23
CA GLU A 35 17.07 -24.18 7.11
C GLU A 35 16.18 -25.37 7.51
N GLY A 36 14.89 -25.28 7.19
CA GLY A 36 13.87 -26.26 7.51
C GLY A 36 13.18 -26.05 8.86
N ASP A 37 13.66 -25.14 9.71
CA ASP A 37 12.97 -24.81 10.96
C ASP A 37 11.60 -24.20 10.68
N PRO A 38 10.55 -24.59 11.42
CA PRO A 38 9.26 -23.96 11.26
C PRO A 38 9.22 -22.63 11.98
N ILE A 39 8.43 -21.73 11.44
CA ILE A 39 8.22 -20.41 11.97
C ILE A 39 6.73 -20.06 11.96
N PHE A 40 6.38 -19.07 12.77
CA PHE A 40 5.03 -18.52 12.87
C PHE A 40 5.11 -17.00 12.84
N ILE A 41 4.40 -16.38 11.91
CA ILE A 41 4.29 -14.92 11.81
C ILE A 41 2.92 -14.53 12.36
N VAL A 42 2.92 -13.63 13.34
CA VAL A 42 1.68 -13.10 13.94
C VAL A 42 1.58 -11.62 13.60
N GLY A 43 0.55 -11.23 12.85
CA GLY A 43 0.48 -9.88 12.30
C GLY A 43 -0.91 -9.47 11.79
N ASN A 44 -0.98 -8.25 11.26
CA ASN A 44 -2.19 -7.66 10.71
C ASN A 44 -2.05 -7.48 9.18
N PRO A 45 -2.17 -8.56 8.38
CA PRO A 45 -2.15 -8.45 6.93
C PRO A 45 -3.25 -7.49 6.46
N GLY A 46 -2.91 -6.53 5.60
CA GLY A 46 -3.78 -5.46 5.12
C GLY A 46 -5.00 -6.00 4.38
N SER A 47 -4.82 -6.39 3.13
CA SER A 47 -5.88 -6.96 2.31
C SER A 47 -5.35 -8.02 1.36
N THR A 48 -6.21 -8.99 1.05
CA THR A 48 -6.03 -9.89 -0.09
C THR A 48 -7.32 -9.98 -0.88
N SER A 49 -7.24 -10.48 -2.10
CA SER A 49 -8.35 -10.57 -3.05
C SER A 49 -8.45 -11.99 -3.63
N ARG A 50 -8.12 -13.01 -2.83
CA ARG A 50 -8.00 -14.41 -3.25
C ARG A 50 -9.34 -15.06 -3.48
N LEU A 51 -10.41 -14.47 -2.95
CA LEU A 51 -11.78 -14.94 -3.15
C LEU A 51 -12.48 -14.29 -4.35
N GLN A 52 -11.82 -13.37 -5.06
CA GLN A 52 -12.34 -12.80 -6.30
C GLN A 52 -12.49 -13.85 -7.40
N THR A 53 -13.54 -13.69 -8.20
CA THR A 53 -13.81 -14.46 -9.41
C THR A 53 -12.80 -14.12 -10.52
N VAL A 54 -12.67 -14.99 -11.52
CA VAL A 54 -11.81 -14.74 -12.68
C VAL A 54 -12.21 -13.44 -13.37
N ALA A 55 -13.51 -13.18 -13.54
CA ALA A 55 -13.98 -11.95 -14.17
C ALA A 55 -13.52 -10.68 -13.43
N GLU A 56 -13.55 -10.69 -12.09
CA GLU A 56 -13.03 -9.58 -11.27
C GLU A 56 -11.51 -9.42 -11.43
N LEU A 57 -10.76 -10.52 -11.42
CA LEU A 57 -9.31 -10.50 -11.63
C LEU A 57 -8.94 -9.96 -13.02
N GLU A 58 -9.71 -10.32 -14.05
CA GLU A 58 -9.51 -9.78 -15.38
C GLU A 58 -9.90 -8.30 -15.46
N TYR A 59 -10.94 -7.85 -14.74
CA TYR A 59 -11.31 -6.44 -14.70
C TYR A 59 -10.18 -5.62 -14.09
N ARG A 60 -9.53 -6.13 -13.05
CA ARG A 60 -8.32 -5.53 -12.47
C ARG A 60 -7.19 -5.44 -13.47
N ARG A 61 -6.88 -6.56 -14.13
CA ARG A 61 -5.83 -6.68 -15.16
C ARG A 61 -5.99 -5.66 -16.28
N ASP A 62 -7.21 -5.52 -16.78
CA ASP A 62 -7.47 -4.81 -18.03
C ASP A 62 -7.90 -3.36 -17.80
N VAL A 63 -8.47 -3.06 -16.63
CA VAL A 63 -9.09 -1.78 -16.29
C VAL A 63 -8.56 -1.23 -14.97
N SER A 64 -9.06 -1.64 -13.80
CA SER A 64 -8.84 -0.85 -12.56
C SER A 64 -7.37 -0.71 -12.17
N ASP A 65 -6.68 -1.83 -11.96
CA ASP A 65 -5.31 -1.82 -11.44
C ASP A 65 -4.35 -1.31 -12.51
N ARG A 66 -4.65 -1.59 -13.78
CA ARG A 66 -3.93 -1.04 -14.92
C ARG A 66 -3.95 0.48 -14.94
N PHE A 67 -5.14 1.10 -14.94
CA PHE A 67 -5.24 2.56 -14.99
C PHE A 67 -4.72 3.21 -13.72
N LEU A 68 -4.89 2.57 -12.56
CA LEU A 68 -4.28 3.04 -11.32
C LEU A 68 -2.74 3.09 -11.43
N LEU A 69 -2.10 2.01 -11.92
CA LEU A 69 -0.65 1.98 -12.09
C LEU A 69 -0.17 3.01 -13.13
N GLU A 70 -0.87 3.13 -14.26
CA GLU A 70 -0.58 4.15 -15.28
C GLU A 70 -0.62 5.56 -14.68
N THR A 71 -1.63 5.87 -13.86
CA THR A 71 -1.73 7.18 -13.20
C THR A 71 -0.67 7.39 -12.13
N ILE A 72 -0.39 6.40 -11.28
CA ILE A 72 0.68 6.49 -10.26
C ILE A 72 2.01 6.85 -10.92
N ARG A 73 2.36 6.18 -12.03
CA ARG A 73 3.59 6.46 -12.79
C ARG A 73 3.65 7.88 -13.33
N LYS A 74 2.55 8.39 -13.90
CA LYS A 74 2.46 9.78 -14.37
C LYS A 74 2.73 10.77 -13.22
N ARG A 75 2.10 10.56 -12.06
CA ARG A 75 2.25 11.44 -10.89
C ARG A 75 3.62 11.33 -10.23
N MET A 76 4.20 10.14 -10.18
CA MET A 76 5.57 9.95 -9.72
C MET A 76 6.57 10.71 -10.59
N ALA A 77 6.42 10.68 -11.93
CA ALA A 77 7.30 11.44 -12.82
C ALA A 77 7.20 12.96 -12.58
N VAL A 78 6.00 13.47 -12.27
CA VAL A 78 5.81 14.89 -11.87
C VAL A 78 6.53 15.18 -10.55
N LEU A 79 6.37 14.32 -9.54
CA LEU A 79 7.01 14.49 -8.24
C LEU A 79 8.54 14.41 -8.34
N GLU A 80 9.08 13.46 -9.10
CA GLU A 80 10.52 13.28 -9.30
C GLU A 80 11.16 14.55 -9.83
N VAL A 81 10.65 15.09 -10.95
CA VAL A 81 11.13 16.35 -11.53
C VAL A 81 11.02 17.50 -10.53
N TYR A 82 9.89 17.62 -9.83
CA TYR A 82 9.69 18.69 -8.86
C TYR A 82 10.67 18.62 -7.68
N ILE A 83 10.92 17.41 -7.15
CA ILE A 83 11.86 17.16 -6.04
C ILE A 83 13.29 17.48 -6.45
N GLU A 84 13.69 17.13 -7.67
CA GLU A 84 15.02 17.44 -8.22
C GLU A 84 15.24 18.94 -8.39
N GLU A 85 14.23 19.66 -8.89
CA GLU A 85 14.31 21.10 -9.11
C GLU A 85 14.17 21.92 -7.82
N ASN A 86 13.46 21.40 -6.80
CA ASN A 86 13.09 22.14 -5.58
C ASN A 86 13.37 21.35 -4.29
N PRO A 87 14.63 20.94 -4.01
CA PRO A 87 14.94 20.02 -2.92
C PRO A 87 14.58 20.53 -1.52
N GLU A 88 14.72 21.84 -1.25
CA GLU A 88 14.37 22.43 0.05
C GLU A 88 12.85 22.45 0.28
N ILE A 89 12.07 22.79 -0.76
CA ILE A 89 10.60 22.78 -0.69
C ILE A 89 10.10 21.34 -0.60
N ALA A 90 10.71 20.43 -1.34
CA ALA A 90 10.37 19.01 -1.28
C ALA A 90 10.54 18.43 0.13
N GLU A 91 11.59 18.82 0.86
CA GLU A 91 11.78 18.44 2.26
C GLU A 91 10.70 19.07 3.16
N GLN A 92 10.42 20.36 2.99
CA GLN A 92 9.39 21.06 3.77
C GLN A 92 8.00 20.42 3.66
N TYR A 93 7.66 19.92 2.47
CA TYR A 93 6.35 19.30 2.18
C TYR A 93 6.38 17.77 2.23
N ASP A 94 7.48 17.17 2.71
CA ASP A 94 7.63 15.73 2.85
C ASP A 94 7.45 14.93 1.53
N LEU A 95 7.73 15.57 0.39
CA LEU A 95 7.48 15.00 -0.94
C LEU A 95 8.37 13.78 -1.23
N ARG A 96 9.54 13.68 -0.59
CA ARG A 96 10.43 12.52 -0.73
C ARG A 96 9.82 11.26 -0.11
N ASN A 97 9.23 11.38 1.08
CA ASN A 97 8.52 10.28 1.73
C ASN A 97 7.24 9.92 0.97
N GLN A 98 6.54 10.91 0.42
CA GLN A 98 5.41 10.68 -0.47
C GLN A 98 5.82 9.89 -1.72
N TYR A 99 6.89 10.31 -2.40
CA TYR A 99 7.44 9.61 -3.57
C TYR A 99 7.85 8.18 -3.24
N PHE A 100 8.52 7.97 -2.09
CA PHE A 100 8.90 6.64 -1.62
C PHE A 100 7.67 5.75 -1.32
N SER A 101 6.62 6.32 -0.75
CA SER A 101 5.37 5.59 -0.50
C SER A 101 4.68 5.18 -1.81
N LEU A 102 4.72 6.07 -2.81
CA LEU A 102 4.21 5.77 -4.15
C LEU A 102 5.05 4.74 -4.89
N SER A 103 6.38 4.74 -4.74
CA SER A 103 7.23 3.73 -5.40
C SER A 103 6.99 2.32 -4.85
N ASN A 104 6.69 2.18 -3.56
CA ASN A 104 6.24 0.92 -2.98
C ASN A 104 4.88 0.47 -3.55
N THR A 105 3.96 1.42 -3.72
CA THR A 105 2.65 1.17 -4.32
C THR A 105 2.79 0.76 -5.80
N GLU A 106 3.63 1.46 -6.57
CA GLU A 106 3.95 1.14 -7.96
C GLU A 106 4.51 -0.28 -8.09
N LYS A 107 5.54 -0.61 -7.30
CA LYS A 107 6.13 -1.96 -7.26
C LYS A 107 5.07 -3.03 -6.99
N ALA A 108 4.17 -2.79 -6.05
CA ALA A 108 3.11 -3.73 -5.70
C ALA A 108 2.14 -3.96 -6.86
N TYR A 109 1.56 -2.89 -7.42
CA TYR A 109 0.62 -3.00 -8.54
C TYR A 109 1.26 -3.52 -9.83
N GLU A 110 2.53 -3.18 -10.09
CA GLU A 110 3.27 -3.74 -11.22
C GLU A 110 3.41 -5.26 -11.08
N GLY A 111 3.84 -5.76 -9.93
CA GLY A 111 3.96 -7.20 -9.71
C GLY A 111 2.62 -7.94 -9.71
N GLN A 112 1.58 -7.33 -9.16
CA GLN A 112 0.21 -7.83 -9.23
C GLN A 112 -0.28 -7.97 -10.68
N LEU A 113 -0.12 -6.91 -11.50
CA LEU A 113 -0.50 -6.94 -12.92
C LEU A 113 0.36 -7.93 -13.72
N GLN A 114 1.65 -8.03 -13.45
CA GLN A 114 2.50 -9.06 -14.05
C GLN A 114 1.96 -10.48 -13.73
N GLY A 115 1.53 -10.71 -12.49
CA GLY A 115 0.86 -11.94 -12.10
C GLY A 115 -0.45 -12.18 -12.84
N LEU A 116 -1.26 -11.13 -13.01
CA LEU A 116 -2.52 -11.22 -13.75
C LEU A 116 -2.33 -11.40 -15.26
N HIS A 117 -1.17 -11.00 -15.81
CA HIS A 117 -0.80 -11.27 -17.20
C HIS A 117 -0.13 -12.64 -17.39
N ASP A 118 0.25 -13.34 -16.32
CA ASP A 118 0.79 -14.70 -16.42
C ASP A 118 -0.35 -15.70 -16.73
N PRO A 119 -0.33 -16.33 -17.93
CA PRO A 119 -1.39 -17.25 -18.32
C PRO A 119 -1.48 -18.49 -17.43
N VAL A 120 -0.38 -18.88 -16.75
CA VAL A 120 -0.37 -20.02 -15.83
C VAL A 120 -1.07 -19.66 -14.53
N ILE A 121 -0.85 -18.45 -14.01
CA ILE A 121 -1.54 -17.96 -12.80
C ILE A 121 -3.04 -17.84 -13.10
N LEU A 122 -3.41 -17.23 -14.21
CA LEU A 122 -4.81 -17.10 -14.60
C LEU A 122 -5.48 -18.45 -14.85
N ALA A 123 -4.79 -19.40 -15.49
CA ALA A 123 -5.31 -20.76 -15.66
C ALA A 123 -5.55 -21.45 -14.30
N LYS A 124 -4.63 -21.34 -13.34
CA LYS A 124 -4.83 -21.89 -11.98
C LYS A 124 -6.05 -21.29 -11.29
N ARG A 125 -6.26 -19.98 -11.46
CA ARG A 125 -7.45 -19.28 -10.93
C ARG A 125 -8.73 -19.75 -11.60
N ALA A 126 -8.72 -19.93 -12.92
CA ALA A 126 -9.83 -20.47 -13.67
C ALA A 126 -10.18 -21.90 -13.27
N ASP A 127 -9.17 -22.78 -13.17
CA ASP A 127 -9.37 -24.17 -12.73
C ASP A 127 -10.01 -24.22 -11.32
N THR A 128 -9.55 -23.37 -10.39
CA THR A 128 -10.11 -23.28 -9.03
C THR A 128 -11.57 -22.80 -9.04
N GLU A 129 -11.91 -21.85 -9.91
CA GLU A 129 -13.28 -21.37 -10.06
C GLU A 129 -14.18 -22.42 -10.71
N ASP A 130 -13.69 -23.14 -11.72
CA ASP A 130 -14.41 -24.22 -12.37
C ASP A 130 -14.73 -25.37 -11.41
N ASP A 131 -13.75 -25.79 -10.58
CA ASP A 131 -13.95 -26.78 -9.52
C ASP A 131 -15.03 -26.32 -8.52
N PHE A 132 -15.00 -25.05 -8.13
CA PHE A 132 -16.00 -24.45 -7.24
C PHE A 132 -17.39 -24.39 -7.88
N ARG A 133 -17.49 -24.05 -9.17
CA ARG A 133 -18.73 -24.08 -9.94
C ARG A 133 -19.27 -25.50 -10.06
N GLU A 134 -18.42 -26.50 -10.28
CA GLU A 134 -18.81 -27.91 -10.34
C GLU A 134 -19.37 -28.38 -8.99
N ALA A 135 -18.72 -28.02 -7.88
CA ALA A 135 -19.19 -28.34 -6.53
C ALA A 135 -20.59 -27.75 -6.25
N ILE A 136 -20.85 -26.51 -6.68
CA ILE A 136 -22.18 -25.89 -6.59
C ILE A 136 -23.20 -26.64 -7.46
N ASN A 137 -22.87 -26.92 -8.71
CA ASN A 137 -23.81 -27.47 -9.70
C ASN A 137 -24.16 -28.95 -9.48
N THR A 138 -23.28 -29.71 -8.85
CA THR A 138 -23.50 -31.15 -8.59
C THR A 138 -24.34 -31.43 -7.35
N ALA A 139 -24.54 -30.42 -6.49
CA ALA A 139 -25.36 -30.51 -5.29
C ALA A 139 -26.65 -29.68 -5.46
N PRO A 140 -27.85 -30.27 -5.59
CA PRO A 140 -29.08 -29.54 -5.86
C PRO A 140 -29.38 -28.40 -4.88
N ALA A 141 -29.11 -28.61 -3.58
CA ALA A 141 -29.32 -27.59 -2.56
C ALA A 141 -28.37 -26.38 -2.73
N LEU A 142 -27.12 -26.62 -3.12
CA LEU A 142 -26.16 -25.54 -3.39
C LEU A 142 -26.47 -24.85 -4.71
N GLN A 143 -26.87 -25.60 -5.74
CA GLN A 143 -27.29 -25.06 -7.01
C GLN A 143 -28.50 -24.13 -6.87
N ASP A 144 -29.50 -24.52 -6.07
CA ASP A 144 -30.69 -23.70 -5.81
C ASP A 144 -30.34 -22.38 -5.09
N LEU A 145 -29.31 -22.37 -4.24
CA LEU A 145 -28.90 -21.19 -3.45
C LEU A 145 -27.89 -20.29 -4.18
N TYR A 146 -26.90 -20.89 -4.84
CA TYR A 146 -25.69 -20.22 -5.32
C TYR A 146 -25.47 -20.33 -6.84
N GLY A 147 -26.31 -21.08 -7.54
CA GLY A 147 -26.23 -21.24 -8.99
C GLY A 147 -26.30 -19.89 -9.71
N GLY A 148 -25.40 -19.69 -10.68
CA GLY A 148 -25.35 -18.49 -11.52
C GLY A 148 -24.78 -17.23 -10.86
N LEU A 149 -24.39 -17.28 -9.57
CA LEU A 149 -23.79 -16.11 -8.90
C LEU A 149 -22.47 -15.66 -9.54
N VAL A 150 -21.62 -16.61 -9.96
CA VAL A 150 -20.36 -16.30 -10.65
C VAL A 150 -20.62 -15.62 -12.00
N ASP A 151 -21.65 -16.06 -12.74
CA ASP A 151 -22.01 -15.46 -14.03
C ASP A 151 -22.56 -14.04 -13.86
N ARG A 152 -23.39 -13.81 -12.82
CA ARG A 152 -23.86 -12.47 -12.47
C ARG A 152 -22.73 -11.53 -12.06
N MET A 153 -21.75 -12.02 -11.31
CA MET A 153 -20.55 -11.23 -11.00
C MET A 153 -19.82 -10.82 -12.28
N ALA A 154 -19.67 -11.74 -13.24
CA ALA A 154 -19.05 -11.45 -14.52
C ALA A 154 -19.82 -10.40 -15.35
N GLU A 155 -21.16 -10.46 -15.37
CA GLU A 155 -22.00 -9.45 -16.03
C GLU A 155 -21.79 -8.04 -15.43
N LEU A 156 -21.62 -7.93 -14.11
CA LEU A 156 -21.27 -6.67 -13.45
C LEU A 156 -19.88 -6.16 -13.84
N GLN A 157 -18.90 -7.05 -13.97
CA GLN A 157 -17.57 -6.67 -14.46
C GLN A 157 -17.63 -6.17 -15.91
N ASP A 158 -18.41 -6.81 -16.78
CA ASP A 158 -18.61 -6.38 -18.17
C ASP A 158 -19.29 -5.02 -18.26
N LEU A 159 -20.26 -4.74 -17.38
CA LEU A 159 -20.87 -3.41 -17.27
C LEU A 159 -19.82 -2.34 -16.94
N LYS A 160 -18.92 -2.60 -15.97
CA LYS A 160 -17.83 -1.68 -15.65
C LYS A 160 -16.85 -1.51 -16.82
N ARG A 161 -16.50 -2.59 -17.54
CA ARG A 161 -15.67 -2.52 -18.76
C ARG A 161 -16.30 -1.67 -19.86
N SER A 162 -17.62 -1.68 -19.97
CA SER A 162 -18.34 -0.86 -20.96
C SER A 162 -18.23 0.65 -20.71
N ARG A 163 -17.64 1.05 -19.59
CA ARG A 163 -17.39 2.44 -19.14
C ARG A 163 -15.92 2.69 -18.81
N THR A 164 -15.03 1.99 -19.51
CA THR A 164 -13.58 2.09 -19.31
C THR A 164 -13.04 3.51 -19.46
N ASP A 165 -13.62 4.30 -20.36
CA ASP A 165 -13.27 5.70 -20.61
C ASP A 165 -13.40 6.57 -19.35
N VAL A 166 -14.55 6.53 -18.67
CA VAL A 166 -14.77 7.29 -17.43
C VAL A 166 -14.02 6.70 -16.24
N VAL A 167 -13.86 5.36 -16.18
CA VAL A 167 -13.03 4.71 -15.14
C VAL A 167 -11.57 5.18 -15.25
N ALA A 168 -11.02 5.19 -16.46
CA ALA A 168 -9.64 5.63 -16.70
C ALA A 168 -9.47 7.14 -16.47
N ALA A 169 -10.40 7.97 -16.95
CA ALA A 169 -10.36 9.43 -16.82
C ALA A 169 -10.33 9.93 -15.37
N PHE A 170 -10.89 9.16 -14.44
CA PHE A 170 -11.07 9.55 -13.03
C PHE A 170 -10.49 8.54 -12.03
N SER A 171 -9.61 7.64 -12.46
CA SER A 171 -9.03 6.54 -11.66
C SER A 171 -8.57 6.94 -10.23
N VAL A 172 -7.99 8.13 -10.09
CA VAL A 172 -7.50 8.68 -8.80
C VAL A 172 -8.12 10.05 -8.45
N PHE A 173 -9.21 10.44 -9.10
CA PHE A 173 -9.80 11.75 -8.84
C PHE A 173 -10.28 11.85 -7.39
N GLY A 174 -9.89 12.93 -6.70
CA GLY A 174 -10.16 13.10 -5.28
C GLY A 174 -9.09 12.52 -4.34
N ASN A 175 -8.07 11.83 -4.85
CA ASN A 175 -6.98 11.35 -4.02
C ASN A 175 -6.03 12.50 -3.65
N PRO A 176 -5.87 12.85 -2.35
CA PRO A 176 -5.10 14.02 -1.91
C PRO A 176 -3.58 13.90 -2.14
N ILE A 177 -3.09 12.71 -2.49
CA ILE A 177 -1.67 12.43 -2.77
C ILE A 177 -1.40 12.48 -4.28
N LEU A 178 -2.39 12.16 -5.11
CA LEU A 178 -2.22 11.93 -6.56
C LEU A 178 -2.91 12.98 -7.45
N ASP A 179 -3.67 13.90 -6.87
CA ASP A 179 -4.40 14.93 -7.61
C ASP A 179 -4.12 16.35 -7.09
N SER A 180 -4.59 17.35 -7.83
CA SER A 180 -4.47 18.76 -7.47
C SER A 180 -5.31 19.10 -6.23
N SER A 181 -4.67 19.68 -5.21
CA SER A 181 -5.32 20.19 -4.01
C SER A 181 -6.37 21.25 -4.35
N THR A 182 -6.03 22.20 -5.23
CA THR A 182 -6.99 23.22 -5.70
C THR A 182 -8.20 22.57 -6.37
N LEU A 183 -8.01 21.53 -7.19
CA LEU A 183 -9.11 20.88 -7.89
C LEU A 183 -10.02 20.09 -6.93
N ILE A 184 -9.44 19.38 -5.96
CA ILE A 184 -10.17 18.67 -4.91
C ILE A 184 -11.00 19.66 -4.08
N ARG A 185 -10.42 20.79 -3.68
CA ARG A 185 -11.15 21.84 -2.97
C ARG A 185 -12.23 22.47 -3.83
N GLY A 186 -12.00 22.62 -5.14
CA GLY A 186 -13.02 22.98 -6.13
C GLY A 186 -14.25 22.06 -6.08
N PHE A 187 -14.02 20.76 -5.94
CA PHE A 187 -15.08 19.76 -5.87
C PHE A 187 -15.88 19.86 -4.58
N PHE A 188 -15.21 19.91 -3.42
CA PHE A 188 -15.91 20.11 -2.14
C PHE A 188 -16.58 21.48 -2.05
N GLY A 189 -15.95 22.54 -2.58
CA GLY A 189 -16.53 23.88 -2.64
C GLY A 189 -17.85 23.91 -3.43
N LEU A 190 -17.93 23.18 -4.55
CA LEU A 190 -19.18 23.01 -5.30
C LEU A 190 -20.26 22.29 -4.48
N GLN A 191 -19.89 21.31 -3.67
CA GLN A 191 -20.83 20.62 -2.77
C GLN A 191 -21.34 21.56 -1.67
N VAL A 192 -20.44 22.32 -1.01
CA VAL A 192 -20.82 23.34 -0.03
C VAL A 192 -21.82 24.33 -0.63
N ILE A 193 -21.52 24.87 -1.82
CA ILE A 193 -22.43 25.80 -2.51
C ILE A 193 -23.81 25.16 -2.73
N SER A 194 -23.84 23.92 -3.22
CA SER A 194 -25.07 23.21 -3.52
C SER A 194 -25.90 22.94 -2.26
N MET A 195 -25.24 22.53 -1.18
CA MET A 195 -25.85 22.28 0.13
C MET A 195 -26.40 23.55 0.76
N GLN A 196 -25.66 24.67 0.69
CA GLN A 196 -26.12 25.98 1.16
C GLN A 196 -27.38 26.44 0.42
N GLN A 197 -27.41 26.29 -0.91
CA GLN A 197 -28.58 26.62 -1.73
C GLN A 197 -29.77 25.70 -1.45
N GLY A 198 -29.50 24.43 -1.11
CA GLY A 198 -30.51 23.44 -0.71
C GLY A 198 -31.03 23.61 0.72
N GLY A 199 -30.44 24.51 1.52
CA GLY A 199 -30.81 24.71 2.92
C GLY A 199 -30.37 23.58 3.85
N ALA A 200 -29.23 22.95 3.56
CA ALA A 200 -28.66 21.90 4.39
C ALA A 200 -28.37 22.40 5.83
N PRO A 201 -28.47 21.51 6.85
CA PRO A 201 -28.05 21.80 8.20
C PRO A 201 -26.61 22.33 8.30
N ALA A 202 -26.34 23.18 9.30
CA ALA A 202 -25.01 23.74 9.53
C ALA A 202 -23.95 22.67 9.84
N GLU A 203 -24.33 21.57 10.49
CA GLU A 203 -23.43 20.45 10.79
C GLU A 203 -22.96 19.75 9.52
N ASP A 204 -23.86 19.50 8.56
CA ASP A 204 -23.52 18.89 7.28
C ASP A 204 -22.61 19.81 6.45
N LEU A 205 -22.83 21.13 6.53
CA LEU A 205 -21.97 22.13 5.89
C LEU A 205 -20.58 22.15 6.51
N GLU A 206 -20.47 22.13 7.85
CA GLU A 206 -19.18 22.10 8.53
C GLU A 206 -18.40 20.83 8.18
N SER A 207 -19.06 19.66 8.15
CA SER A 207 -18.42 18.41 7.73
C SER A 207 -17.89 18.48 6.29
N MET A 208 -18.56 19.20 5.40
CA MET A 208 -18.05 19.41 4.04
C MET A 208 -16.88 20.40 3.99
N ILE A 209 -16.89 21.43 4.83
CA ILE A 209 -15.78 22.37 4.99
C ILE A 209 -14.57 21.68 5.63
N ASP A 210 -14.79 20.72 6.53
CA ASP A 210 -13.74 19.87 7.11
C ASP A 210 -12.98 19.11 6.00
N ASN A 211 -13.66 18.63 4.95
CA ASN A 211 -13.01 17.99 3.81
C ASN A 211 -12.10 18.95 3.03
N VAL A 212 -12.50 20.21 2.88
CA VAL A 212 -11.66 21.27 2.29
C VAL A 212 -10.43 21.52 3.16
N ARG A 213 -10.64 21.62 4.47
CA ARG A 213 -9.59 21.86 5.48
C ARG A 213 -8.60 20.70 5.55
N GLY A 214 -9.09 19.47 5.43
CA GLY A 214 -8.31 18.23 5.44
C GLY A 214 -7.57 17.95 4.13
N THR A 215 -7.89 18.67 3.04
CA THR A 215 -7.15 18.54 1.77
C THR A 215 -5.75 19.16 1.93
N PRO A 216 -4.66 18.38 1.82
CA PRO A 216 -3.30 18.86 2.05
C PRO A 216 -2.95 20.06 1.17
N GLN A 217 -2.14 20.98 1.71
CA GLN A 217 -1.54 22.01 0.88
C GLN A 217 -0.31 21.43 0.19
N VAL A 218 -0.21 21.65 -1.12
CA VAL A 218 0.99 21.35 -1.90
C VAL A 218 1.58 22.68 -2.42
N PRO A 219 2.87 22.69 -2.81
CA PRO A 219 3.44 23.86 -3.47
C PRO A 219 2.64 24.27 -4.71
N THR A 220 2.45 25.57 -4.93
CA THR A 220 1.59 26.10 -5.99
C THR A 220 1.99 25.60 -7.38
N GLU A 221 3.29 25.56 -7.68
CA GLU A 221 3.80 25.11 -8.96
C GLU A 221 3.54 23.62 -9.18
N LEU A 222 3.66 22.81 -8.12
CA LEU A 222 3.31 21.39 -8.15
C LEU A 222 1.81 21.19 -8.38
N ASP A 223 0.96 21.99 -7.71
CA ASP A 223 -0.50 21.93 -7.87
C ASP A 223 -0.94 22.20 -9.33
N VAL A 224 -0.31 23.20 -9.97
CA VAL A 224 -0.55 23.52 -11.39
C VAL A 224 -0.19 22.32 -12.28
N VAL A 225 0.96 21.69 -12.05
CA VAL A 225 1.39 20.54 -12.88
C VAL A 225 0.46 19.35 -12.66
N LEU A 226 0.10 19.02 -11.42
CA LEU A 226 -0.84 17.95 -11.10
C LEU A 226 -2.22 18.18 -11.73
N MET A 227 -2.73 19.41 -11.69
CA MET A 227 -4.00 19.78 -12.32
C MET A 227 -3.95 19.66 -13.85
N ALA A 228 -2.85 20.11 -14.47
CA ALA A 228 -2.65 19.96 -15.91
C ALA A 228 -2.62 18.47 -16.31
N ASP A 229 -2.00 17.64 -15.49
CA ASP A 229 -1.90 16.20 -15.68
C ASP A 229 -3.27 15.51 -15.59
N ARG A 230 -4.12 15.90 -14.63
CA ARG A 230 -5.54 15.48 -14.58
C ARG A 230 -6.28 15.88 -15.86
N PHE A 231 -6.09 17.11 -16.32
CA PHE A 231 -6.75 17.58 -17.56
C PHE A 231 -6.24 16.82 -18.79
N ARG A 232 -4.97 16.39 -18.82
CA ARG A 232 -4.44 15.48 -19.84
C ARG A 232 -5.13 14.11 -19.78
N ASP A 233 -5.33 13.54 -18.59
CA ASP A 233 -6.03 12.26 -18.44
C ASP A 233 -7.48 12.34 -18.98
N LEU A 234 -8.18 13.46 -18.75
CA LEU A 234 -9.51 13.69 -19.34
C LEU A 234 -9.47 13.71 -20.87
N VAL A 235 -8.49 14.38 -21.47
CA VAL A 235 -8.31 14.43 -22.94
C VAL A 235 -7.98 13.05 -23.49
N GLU A 236 -7.08 12.32 -22.84
CA GLU A 236 -6.60 11.01 -23.26
C GLU A 236 -7.71 9.96 -23.25
N HIS A 237 -8.52 9.93 -22.18
CA HIS A 237 -9.48 8.86 -21.96
C HIS A 237 -10.90 9.18 -22.44
N LEU A 238 -11.34 10.44 -22.39
CA LEU A 238 -12.67 10.84 -22.90
C LEU A 238 -12.61 11.33 -24.36
N GLY A 239 -11.45 11.81 -24.81
CA GLY A 239 -11.24 12.40 -26.13
C GLY A 239 -11.47 13.92 -26.16
N ALA A 240 -10.76 14.60 -27.07
CA ALA A 240 -10.76 16.06 -27.20
C ALA A 240 -12.15 16.66 -27.54
N ASP A 241 -12.99 15.90 -28.26
CA ASP A 241 -14.34 16.32 -28.66
C ASP A 241 -15.41 16.00 -27.60
N HIS A 242 -15.02 15.43 -26.45
CA HIS A 242 -15.96 15.16 -25.37
C HIS A 242 -16.48 16.48 -24.77
N PRO A 243 -17.80 16.61 -24.47
CA PRO A 243 -18.37 17.85 -23.92
C PRO A 243 -17.65 18.37 -22.67
N ALA A 244 -17.24 17.48 -21.77
CA ALA A 244 -16.47 17.85 -20.59
C ALA A 244 -15.13 18.50 -20.93
N VAL A 245 -14.39 17.91 -21.88
CA VAL A 245 -13.06 18.36 -22.29
C VAL A 245 -13.16 19.68 -23.05
N MET A 246 -14.11 19.81 -23.98
CA MET A 246 -14.36 21.05 -24.70
C MET A 246 -14.75 22.20 -23.76
N SER A 247 -15.61 21.93 -22.77
CA SER A 247 -16.03 22.93 -21.79
C SER A 247 -14.88 23.36 -20.87
N LEU A 248 -14.07 22.39 -20.42
CA LEU A 248 -12.94 22.62 -19.52
C LEU A 248 -11.82 23.41 -20.21
N LEU A 249 -11.40 22.95 -21.39
CA LEU A 249 -10.22 23.49 -22.07
C LEU A 249 -10.53 24.71 -22.93
N ALA A 250 -11.73 24.77 -23.52
CA ALA A 250 -12.14 25.81 -24.46
C ALA A 250 -11.11 26.05 -25.58
N GLY A 251 -10.49 24.97 -26.08
CA GLY A 251 -9.47 25.00 -27.13
C GLY A 251 -8.06 25.40 -26.69
N ARG A 252 -7.81 25.54 -25.37
CA ARG A 252 -6.49 25.82 -24.80
C ARG A 252 -5.82 24.52 -24.34
N THR A 253 -4.53 24.59 -24.02
CA THR A 253 -3.81 23.44 -23.49
C THR A 253 -4.14 23.22 -22.01
N PRO A 254 -4.05 21.98 -21.50
CA PRO A 254 -4.17 21.68 -20.07
C PRO A 254 -3.37 22.59 -19.15
N GLU A 255 -2.12 22.89 -19.51
CA GLU A 255 -1.19 23.69 -18.72
C GLU A 255 -1.68 25.13 -18.55
N VAL A 256 -2.15 25.75 -19.65
CA VAL A 256 -2.68 27.12 -19.62
C VAL A 256 -3.93 27.21 -18.76
N VAL A 257 -4.79 26.20 -18.80
CA VAL A 257 -6.02 26.20 -18.00
C VAL A 257 -5.71 25.96 -16.53
N ALA A 258 -4.82 25.02 -16.21
CA ALA A 258 -4.39 24.75 -14.85
C ALA A 258 -3.76 25.97 -14.18
N GLU A 259 -2.82 26.64 -14.87
CA GLU A 259 -2.19 27.87 -14.37
C GLU A 259 -3.22 28.96 -14.07
N GLN A 260 -4.20 29.14 -14.97
CA GLN A 260 -5.27 30.10 -14.78
C GLN A 260 -6.20 29.76 -13.61
N VAL A 261 -6.51 28.48 -13.42
CA VAL A 261 -7.38 28.04 -12.32
C VAL A 261 -6.69 28.29 -10.98
N VAL A 262 -5.47 27.78 -10.80
CA VAL A 262 -4.73 27.91 -9.53
C VAL A 262 -4.44 29.38 -9.20
N SER A 263 -4.06 30.19 -10.20
CA SER A 263 -3.69 31.60 -9.97
C SER A 263 -4.87 32.52 -9.65
N ASN A 264 -6.10 32.14 -10.01
CA ASN A 264 -7.28 33.01 -9.89
C ASN A 264 -8.39 32.45 -8.98
N SER A 265 -8.21 31.24 -8.44
CA SER A 265 -9.16 30.63 -7.51
C SER A 265 -8.88 31.04 -6.08
N MET A 266 -9.95 31.25 -5.31
CA MET A 266 -9.88 31.41 -3.85
C MET A 266 -9.70 30.07 -3.12
N LEU A 267 -9.69 28.96 -3.85
CA LEU A 267 -9.55 27.60 -3.31
C LEU A 267 -8.12 27.05 -3.40
N SER A 268 -7.16 27.84 -3.87
CA SER A 268 -5.77 27.41 -4.03
C SER A 268 -4.97 27.34 -2.73
N ASP A 269 -5.32 28.18 -1.76
CA ASP A 269 -4.80 28.11 -0.39
C ASP A 269 -5.86 27.55 0.56
N SER A 270 -5.47 26.60 1.41
CA SER A 270 -6.39 25.93 2.34
C SER A 270 -7.06 26.88 3.34
N ALA A 271 -6.31 27.81 3.92
CA ALA A 271 -6.82 28.70 4.96
C ALA A 271 -7.78 29.73 4.36
N ASP A 272 -7.41 30.32 3.23
CA ASP A 272 -8.26 31.26 2.51
C ASP A 272 -9.54 30.58 1.97
N ALA A 273 -9.43 29.33 1.49
CA ALA A 273 -10.56 28.54 1.02
C ALA A 273 -11.62 28.34 2.13
N VAL A 274 -11.19 27.95 3.33
CA VAL A 274 -12.08 27.74 4.47
C VAL A 274 -12.79 29.03 4.86
N VAL A 275 -12.05 30.13 5.01
CA VAL A 275 -12.62 31.44 5.35
C VAL A 275 -13.63 31.90 4.29
N ALA A 276 -13.31 31.68 3.01
CA ALA A 276 -14.18 32.05 1.91
C ALA A 276 -15.46 31.20 1.87
N LEU A 277 -15.41 29.91 2.20
CA LEU A 277 -16.60 29.04 2.24
C LEU A 277 -17.51 29.37 3.43
N GLU A 278 -16.94 29.56 4.62
CA GLU A 278 -17.67 29.91 5.84
C GLU A 278 -18.39 31.26 5.70
N SER A 279 -17.76 32.22 5.01
CA SER A 279 -18.34 33.54 4.76
C SER A 279 -19.28 33.60 3.54
N GLY A 280 -19.45 32.51 2.79
CA GLY A 280 -20.23 32.48 1.55
C GLY A 280 -19.61 33.27 0.40
N GLY A 281 -18.29 33.49 0.43
CA GLY A 281 -17.51 34.20 -0.59
C GLY A 281 -17.19 33.37 -1.83
N ILE A 282 -17.18 32.03 -1.74
CA ILE A 282 -17.01 31.14 -2.90
C ILE A 282 -18.34 31.03 -3.66
N THR A 283 -18.28 31.26 -4.98
CA THR A 283 -19.44 31.20 -5.87
C THR A 283 -19.22 30.14 -6.95
N PRO A 284 -20.27 29.72 -7.68
CA PRO A 284 -20.09 28.85 -8.84
C PRO A 284 -19.12 29.41 -9.88
N GLN A 285 -18.82 30.72 -9.89
CA GLN A 285 -17.92 31.37 -10.84
C GLN A 285 -16.44 31.26 -10.45
N ASP A 286 -16.09 30.73 -9.27
CA ASP A 286 -14.70 30.48 -8.91
C ASP A 286 -14.04 29.54 -9.95
N PRO A 287 -12.81 29.84 -10.44
CA PRO A 287 -12.16 29.05 -11.48
C PRO A 287 -12.03 27.55 -11.18
N ALA A 288 -11.75 27.17 -9.92
CA ALA A 288 -11.62 25.76 -9.56
C ALA A 288 -12.99 25.08 -9.55
N VAL A 289 -14.04 25.78 -9.08
CA VAL A 289 -15.42 25.31 -9.15
C VAL A 289 -15.89 25.16 -10.60
N GLN A 290 -15.57 26.12 -11.49
CA GLN A 290 -15.89 26.04 -12.91
C GLN A 290 -15.19 24.87 -13.61
N ALA A 291 -13.92 24.60 -13.27
CA ALA A 291 -13.21 23.44 -13.79
C ALA A 291 -13.93 22.13 -13.42
N VAL A 292 -14.38 22.00 -12.16
CA VAL A 292 -15.16 20.83 -11.72
C VAL A 292 -16.52 20.75 -12.42
N ILE A 293 -17.26 21.85 -12.51
CA ILE A 293 -18.55 21.89 -13.21
C ILE A 293 -18.42 21.38 -14.65
N ALA A 294 -17.30 21.70 -15.34
CA ALA A 294 -17.07 21.29 -16.71
C ALA A 294 -17.04 19.76 -16.87
N PHE A 295 -16.41 19.03 -15.96
CA PHE A 295 -16.31 17.56 -16.04
C PHE A 295 -17.28 16.80 -15.12
N LEU A 296 -18.02 17.49 -14.26
CA LEU A 296 -18.94 16.88 -13.31
C LEU A 296 -19.91 15.87 -13.95
N PRO A 297 -20.52 16.12 -15.13
CA PRO A 297 -21.41 15.13 -15.74
C PRO A 297 -20.73 13.79 -16.04
N ALA A 298 -19.48 13.81 -16.52
CA ALA A 298 -18.73 12.58 -16.78
C ALA A 298 -18.31 11.88 -15.49
N PHE A 299 -17.96 12.66 -14.45
CA PHE A 299 -17.67 12.10 -13.13
C PHE A 299 -18.93 11.50 -12.47
N LEU A 300 -20.11 12.08 -12.68
CA LEU A 300 -21.37 11.53 -12.20
C LEU A 300 -21.77 10.24 -12.93
N GLU A 301 -21.37 10.06 -14.20
CA GLU A 301 -21.53 8.78 -14.90
C GLU A 301 -20.72 7.67 -14.19
N LEU A 302 -19.46 7.94 -13.84
CA LEU A 302 -18.64 7.02 -13.06
C LEU A 302 -19.28 6.69 -11.70
N ASN A 303 -19.71 7.71 -10.96
CA ASN A 303 -20.33 7.49 -9.65
C ASN A 303 -21.62 6.69 -9.75
N SER A 304 -22.42 6.94 -10.80
CA SER A 304 -23.68 6.21 -11.03
C SER A 304 -23.42 4.74 -11.35
N LEU A 305 -22.41 4.45 -12.18
CA LEU A 305 -21.97 3.09 -12.48
C LEU A 305 -21.61 2.32 -11.20
N PHE A 306 -20.76 2.89 -10.34
CA PHE A 306 -20.36 2.21 -9.11
C PHE A 306 -21.48 2.15 -8.06
N ALA A 307 -22.35 3.16 -7.99
CA ALA A 307 -23.52 3.12 -7.12
C ALA A 307 -24.54 2.05 -7.54
N GLU A 308 -24.63 1.75 -8.84
CA GLU A 308 -25.45 0.65 -9.38
C GLU A 308 -24.83 -0.72 -9.08
N VAL A 309 -23.52 -0.87 -9.31
CA VAL A 309 -22.84 -2.17 -9.29
C VAL A 309 -22.41 -2.61 -7.88
N ALA A 310 -21.85 -1.71 -7.06
CA ALA A 310 -21.17 -2.10 -5.82
C ALA A 310 -22.07 -2.84 -4.81
N PRO A 311 -23.34 -2.46 -4.57
CA PRO A 311 -24.20 -3.20 -3.64
C PRO A 311 -24.48 -4.63 -4.10
N GLU A 312 -24.58 -4.86 -5.42
CA GLU A 312 -24.80 -6.20 -5.96
C GLU A 312 -23.52 -7.04 -5.93
N GLU A 313 -22.36 -6.45 -6.22
CA GLU A 313 -21.06 -7.12 -6.05
C GLU A 313 -20.85 -7.57 -4.62
N GLU A 314 -21.10 -6.71 -3.63
CA GLU A 314 -20.95 -7.05 -2.20
C GLU A 314 -21.89 -8.19 -1.79
N ALA A 315 -23.16 -8.14 -2.24
CA ALA A 315 -24.12 -9.19 -1.98
C ALA A 315 -23.70 -10.53 -2.60
N ILE A 316 -23.25 -10.52 -3.86
CA ILE A 316 -22.76 -11.74 -4.54
C ILE A 316 -21.50 -12.27 -3.86
N ALA A 317 -20.52 -11.42 -3.56
CA ALA A 317 -19.28 -11.81 -2.89
C ALA A 317 -19.55 -12.45 -1.52
N SER A 318 -20.51 -11.91 -0.76
CA SER A 318 -20.95 -12.47 0.52
C SER A 318 -21.55 -13.87 0.37
N GLU A 319 -22.45 -14.07 -0.59
CA GLU A 319 -23.06 -15.40 -0.85
C GLU A 319 -22.04 -16.40 -1.42
N LEU A 320 -21.13 -15.97 -2.30
CA LEU A 320 -20.02 -16.81 -2.76
C LEU A 320 -19.07 -17.18 -1.61
N GLY A 321 -18.83 -16.27 -0.67
CA GLY A 321 -18.09 -16.55 0.56
C GLY A 321 -18.75 -17.63 1.42
N ARG A 322 -20.08 -17.56 1.58
CA ARG A 322 -20.86 -18.60 2.28
C ARG A 322 -20.79 -19.94 1.55
N ALA A 323 -20.97 -19.95 0.24
CA ALA A 323 -20.86 -21.15 -0.57
C ALA A 323 -19.48 -21.82 -0.42
N ARG A 324 -18.40 -21.03 -0.42
CA ARG A 324 -17.03 -21.55 -0.16
C ARG A 324 -16.91 -22.18 1.21
N PHE A 325 -17.47 -21.58 2.25
CA PHE A 325 -17.47 -22.16 3.59
C PHE A 325 -18.29 -23.45 3.68
N GLU A 326 -19.45 -23.51 3.02
CA GLU A 326 -20.28 -24.73 2.99
C GLU A 326 -19.61 -25.89 2.24
N ILE A 327 -18.85 -25.59 1.19
CA ILE A 327 -18.16 -26.59 0.36
C ILE A 327 -16.82 -27.02 0.97
N TYR A 328 -15.99 -26.07 1.38
CA TYR A 328 -14.59 -26.31 1.79
C TYR A 328 -14.36 -26.17 3.30
N GLY A 329 -15.36 -25.77 4.08
CA GLY A 329 -15.22 -25.54 5.51
C GLY A 329 -14.14 -24.50 5.81
N THR A 330 -13.17 -24.87 6.64
CA THR A 330 -12.05 -24.01 7.05
C THR A 330 -10.76 -24.26 6.27
N GLU A 331 -10.81 -25.05 5.18
CA GLU A 331 -9.63 -25.32 4.35
C GLU A 331 -9.19 -24.08 3.56
N VAL A 332 -10.14 -23.18 3.24
CA VAL A 332 -9.86 -21.89 2.59
C VAL A 332 -9.97 -20.77 3.63
N PRO A 333 -8.87 -20.06 3.95
CA PRO A 333 -8.92 -18.95 4.88
C PRO A 333 -9.65 -17.75 4.26
N PRO A 334 -10.29 -16.88 5.08
CA PRO A 334 -10.85 -15.63 4.58
C PRO A 334 -9.74 -14.69 4.11
N ASP A 335 -10.07 -13.82 3.16
CA ASP A 335 -9.16 -12.75 2.73
C ASP A 335 -8.69 -11.89 3.91
N ALA A 336 -7.49 -11.32 3.80
CA ALA A 336 -6.95 -10.39 4.79
C ALA A 336 -7.81 -9.12 4.87
N THR A 337 -7.98 -8.58 6.08
CA THR A 337 -8.84 -7.41 6.37
C THR A 337 -8.25 -6.55 7.49
N PHE A 338 -6.93 -6.55 7.63
CA PHE A 338 -6.19 -5.92 8.73
C PHE A 338 -6.52 -6.45 10.13
N SER A 339 -7.26 -7.56 10.23
CA SER A 339 -7.43 -8.31 11.47
C SER A 339 -6.21 -9.18 11.76
N LEU A 340 -6.00 -9.51 13.04
CA LEU A 340 -4.89 -10.35 13.47
C LEU A 340 -4.97 -11.74 12.82
N ARG A 341 -3.87 -12.19 12.20
CA ARG A 341 -3.72 -13.51 11.58
C ARG A 341 -2.43 -14.19 12.07
N ILE A 342 -2.38 -15.50 11.88
CA ILE A 342 -1.18 -16.32 12.06
C ILE A 342 -0.87 -16.97 10.71
N ALA A 343 0.35 -16.80 10.22
CA ALA A 343 0.87 -17.51 9.05
C ALA A 343 2.02 -18.41 9.48
N ASP A 344 1.87 -19.72 9.28
CA ASP A 344 2.93 -20.69 9.52
C ASP A 344 3.76 -20.94 8.26
N GLY A 345 4.97 -21.44 8.46
CA GLY A 345 5.85 -21.79 7.36
C GLY A 345 7.12 -22.45 7.83
N SER A 346 8.06 -22.60 6.92
CA SER A 346 9.42 -23.07 7.22
C SER A 346 10.45 -22.19 6.54
N VAL A 347 11.61 -22.09 7.17
CA VAL A 347 12.78 -21.42 6.62
C VAL A 347 13.27 -22.21 5.41
N SER A 348 13.13 -21.66 4.20
CA SER A 348 13.40 -22.42 2.96
C SER A 348 13.77 -21.51 1.80
N GLY A 349 14.78 -21.94 1.03
CA GLY A 349 15.17 -21.30 -0.22
C GLY A 349 14.10 -21.44 -1.31
N TYR A 350 14.34 -20.81 -2.46
CA TYR A 350 13.50 -20.90 -3.66
C TYR A 350 14.36 -20.77 -4.92
N GLU A 351 13.85 -21.20 -6.06
CA GLU A 351 14.51 -20.97 -7.33
C GLU A 351 14.40 -19.49 -7.73
N TYR A 352 15.52 -18.86 -8.05
CA TYR A 352 15.56 -17.48 -8.52
C TYR A 352 16.70 -17.28 -9.53
N ASN A 353 16.46 -16.52 -10.60
CA ASN A 353 17.50 -16.12 -11.57
C ASN A 353 18.42 -17.28 -12.07
N GLY A 354 17.86 -18.47 -12.29
CA GLY A 354 18.62 -19.63 -12.76
C GLY A 354 19.53 -20.29 -11.71
N THR A 355 19.31 -19.98 -10.43
CA THR A 355 20.00 -20.59 -9.28
C THR A 355 19.02 -20.79 -8.12
N ILE A 356 19.51 -21.17 -6.94
CA ILE A 356 18.75 -21.29 -5.69
C ILE A 356 19.11 -20.12 -4.78
N ALA A 357 18.09 -19.46 -4.22
CA ALA A 357 18.24 -18.36 -3.28
C ALA A 357 18.83 -18.89 -1.97
N PRO A 358 19.90 -18.26 -1.45
CA PRO A 358 20.38 -18.61 -0.13
C PRO A 358 19.28 -18.30 0.88
N VAL A 359 19.09 -19.22 1.82
CA VAL A 359 18.13 -19.07 2.91
C VAL A 359 18.47 -17.87 3.77
N PHE A 360 19.75 -17.73 4.11
CA PHE A 360 20.28 -16.64 4.91
C PHE A 360 21.27 -15.81 4.08
N THR A 361 21.20 -14.49 4.20
CA THR A 361 22.30 -13.59 3.86
C THR A 361 23.13 -13.29 5.10
N THR A 362 24.34 -12.73 4.95
CA THR A 362 25.27 -12.50 6.06
C THR A 362 25.90 -11.11 5.99
N LEU A 363 26.52 -10.67 7.09
CA LEU A 363 27.28 -9.41 7.14
C LEU A 363 28.42 -9.38 6.11
N PHE A 364 29.06 -10.52 5.80
CA PHE A 364 29.99 -10.63 4.68
C PHE A 364 29.39 -10.10 3.37
N GLY A 365 28.17 -10.51 3.06
CA GLY A 365 27.49 -10.07 1.85
C GLY A 365 27.06 -8.60 1.91
N LEU A 366 26.72 -8.08 3.09
CA LEU A 366 26.42 -6.66 3.27
C LEU A 366 27.65 -5.79 2.95
N TYR A 367 28.83 -6.12 3.49
CA TYR A 367 30.07 -5.42 3.18
C TYR A 367 30.51 -5.59 1.72
N ASP A 368 30.42 -6.81 1.17
CA ASP A 368 30.71 -7.06 -0.24
C ASP A 368 29.88 -6.15 -1.16
N ARG A 369 28.58 -6.01 -0.86
CA ARG A 369 27.69 -5.15 -1.64
C ARG A 369 28.07 -3.68 -1.56
N HIS A 370 28.40 -3.18 -0.38
CA HIS A 370 28.89 -1.82 -0.20
C HIS A 370 30.10 -1.53 -1.10
N TYR A 371 31.13 -2.39 -1.04
CA TYR A 371 32.35 -2.19 -1.81
C TYR A 371 32.18 -2.44 -3.32
N SER A 372 31.37 -3.44 -3.69
CA SER A 372 31.08 -3.76 -5.09
C SER A 372 30.22 -2.70 -5.80
N HIS A 373 29.47 -1.90 -5.04
CA HIS A 373 28.62 -0.82 -5.55
C HIS A 373 29.11 0.57 -5.09
N SER A 374 30.43 0.72 -4.89
CA SER A 374 31.04 1.95 -4.39
C SER A 374 30.56 3.21 -5.13
N GLY A 375 30.21 4.24 -4.35
CA GLY A 375 29.71 5.52 -4.86
C GLY A 375 28.20 5.58 -5.11
N LYS A 376 27.46 4.50 -4.85
CA LYS A 376 25.99 4.49 -4.88
C LYS A 376 25.40 4.62 -3.48
N GLU A 377 24.49 5.56 -3.30
CA GLU A 377 23.86 5.89 -2.02
C GLU A 377 23.10 4.70 -1.41
N ASP A 378 22.32 3.96 -2.21
CA ASP A 378 21.57 2.77 -1.78
C ASP A 378 22.42 1.66 -1.15
N TRP A 379 23.74 1.68 -1.39
CA TRP A 379 24.70 0.70 -0.89
C TRP A 379 25.72 1.33 0.07
N ALA A 380 25.57 2.60 0.41
CA ALA A 380 26.46 3.28 1.34
C ALA A 380 26.21 2.78 2.76
N LEU A 381 27.29 2.44 3.47
CA LEU A 381 27.23 2.15 4.90
C LEU A 381 27.45 3.44 5.69
N PRO A 382 26.72 3.66 6.80
CA PRO A 382 26.99 4.77 7.70
C PRO A 382 28.42 4.69 8.26
N GLU A 383 28.98 5.83 8.66
CA GLU A 383 30.37 5.92 9.16
C GLU A 383 30.68 4.92 10.28
N ARG A 384 29.72 4.68 11.19
CA ARG A 384 29.86 3.72 12.31
C ARG A 384 30.07 2.28 11.85
N TRP A 385 29.61 1.93 10.66
CA TRP A 385 29.77 0.61 10.05
C TRP A 385 31.05 0.49 9.20
N MET A 386 31.75 1.59 8.91
CA MET A 386 32.94 1.57 8.04
C MET A 386 34.16 0.95 8.71
N ASN A 387 34.26 1.02 10.04
CA ASN A 387 35.37 0.46 10.83
C ASN A 387 34.80 -0.39 11.98
N PRO A 388 34.19 -1.54 11.69
CA PRO A 388 33.62 -2.39 12.74
C PRO A 388 34.70 -2.93 13.67
N PRO A 389 34.38 -3.24 14.93
CA PRO A 389 35.32 -3.89 15.83
C PRO A 389 35.71 -5.29 15.31
N SER A 390 36.88 -5.78 15.69
CA SER A 390 37.35 -7.11 15.27
C SER A 390 36.55 -8.27 15.86
N SER A 391 35.73 -8.00 16.87
CA SER A 391 34.81 -8.95 17.51
C SER A 391 33.54 -9.18 16.70
N LEU A 392 33.17 -8.27 15.78
CA LEU A 392 31.99 -8.42 14.93
C LEU A 392 32.10 -9.70 14.09
N ASP A 393 31.16 -10.63 14.25
CA ASP A 393 31.11 -11.83 13.45
C ASP A 393 30.49 -11.54 12.08
N LEU A 394 31.33 -11.44 11.05
CA LEU A 394 30.87 -11.20 9.68
C LEU A 394 30.04 -12.35 9.10
N SER A 395 30.06 -13.54 9.73
CA SER A 395 29.21 -14.66 9.33
C SER A 395 27.78 -14.55 9.85
N THR A 396 27.50 -13.61 10.76
CA THR A 396 26.17 -13.36 11.34
C THR A 396 25.10 -13.21 10.25
N PRO A 397 24.03 -14.02 10.31
CA PRO A 397 22.91 -13.92 9.39
C PRO A 397 22.20 -12.58 9.49
N VAL A 398 21.92 -11.94 8.35
CA VAL A 398 21.30 -10.61 8.25
C VAL A 398 19.82 -10.73 7.96
N ASN A 399 19.47 -11.36 6.83
CA ASN A 399 18.09 -11.62 6.46
C ASN A 399 17.91 -13.09 6.16
N PHE A 400 16.67 -13.57 6.33
CA PHE A 400 16.28 -14.89 5.91
C PHE A 400 14.95 -14.90 5.15
N VAL A 401 14.72 -15.98 4.43
CA VAL A 401 13.46 -16.24 3.72
C VAL A 401 12.72 -17.43 4.28
N SER A 402 11.39 -17.34 4.29
CA SER A 402 10.52 -18.43 4.74
C SER A 402 9.31 -18.60 3.83
N THR A 403 8.65 -19.75 3.93
CA THR A 403 7.41 -20.02 3.18
C THR A 403 6.18 -19.37 3.79
N ALA A 404 6.26 -18.69 4.93
CA ALA A 404 5.06 -18.11 5.53
C ALA A 404 4.42 -17.07 4.61
N ASP A 405 3.11 -17.12 4.55
CA ASP A 405 2.30 -16.35 3.64
C ASP A 405 1.99 -14.96 4.23
N ILE A 406 2.59 -13.94 3.63
CA ILE A 406 2.42 -12.55 4.04
C ILE A 406 1.94 -11.69 2.87
N ILE A 407 1.34 -10.56 3.22
CA ILE A 407 0.99 -9.47 2.32
C ILE A 407 1.32 -8.13 3.00
N GLY A 408 1.22 -7.01 2.29
CA GLY A 408 1.37 -5.67 2.86
C GLY A 408 0.52 -5.49 4.13
N GLY A 409 1.08 -4.86 5.16
CA GLY A 409 0.50 -4.80 6.52
C GLY A 409 1.17 -5.75 7.52
N ASN A 410 1.91 -6.77 7.06
CA ASN A 410 2.74 -7.61 7.95
C ASN A 410 4.11 -7.00 8.31
N SER A 411 4.51 -5.87 7.72
CA SER A 411 5.78 -5.22 8.07
C SER A 411 5.82 -4.92 9.58
N GLY A 412 6.88 -5.36 10.25
CA GLY A 412 7.02 -5.29 11.71
C GLY A 412 6.39 -6.45 12.48
N SER A 413 5.86 -7.47 11.81
CA SER A 413 5.34 -8.67 12.49
C SER A 413 6.50 -9.53 13.02
N PRO A 414 6.46 -10.00 14.28
CA PRO A 414 7.46 -10.91 14.81
C PRO A 414 7.39 -12.25 14.07
N VAL A 415 8.56 -12.81 13.79
CA VAL A 415 8.72 -14.22 13.43
C VAL A 415 9.04 -14.98 14.70
N LEU A 416 8.21 -15.97 15.01
CA LEU A 416 8.32 -16.81 16.19
C LEU A 416 8.74 -18.22 15.81
N ASP A 417 9.52 -18.86 16.68
CA ASP A 417 9.83 -20.29 16.57
C ASP A 417 8.79 -21.18 17.28
N ARG A 418 9.12 -22.45 17.50
CA ARG A 418 8.24 -23.41 18.20
C ARG A 418 8.09 -23.12 19.70
N ASP A 419 9.05 -22.43 20.30
CA ASP A 419 9.11 -22.12 21.72
C ASP A 419 8.56 -20.72 22.03
N LEU A 420 8.02 -20.02 21.01
CA LEU A 420 7.47 -18.67 21.06
C LEU A 420 8.52 -17.60 21.34
N GLU A 421 9.75 -17.82 20.86
CA GLU A 421 10.83 -16.85 20.93
C GLU A 421 10.91 -16.06 19.62
N VAL A 422 11.26 -14.77 19.70
CA VAL A 422 11.45 -13.91 18.54
C VAL A 422 12.76 -14.31 17.86
N VAL A 423 12.63 -14.82 16.64
CA VAL A 423 13.75 -15.24 15.77
C VAL A 423 13.95 -14.30 14.58
N GLY A 424 13.05 -13.34 14.40
CA GLY A 424 13.18 -12.31 13.38
C GLY A 424 11.99 -11.36 13.30
N LEU A 425 12.05 -10.46 12.34
CA LEU A 425 11.01 -9.46 12.07
C LEU A 425 10.75 -9.38 10.56
N VAL A 426 9.49 -9.50 10.16
CA VAL A 426 9.08 -9.40 8.75
C VAL A 426 9.21 -7.96 8.27
N PHE A 427 9.77 -7.75 7.09
CA PHE A 427 9.81 -6.40 6.49
C PHE A 427 9.48 -6.36 4.99
N ASP A 428 9.63 -7.46 4.24
CA ASP A 428 9.30 -7.49 2.80
C ASP A 428 8.89 -8.91 2.35
N GLY A 429 8.45 -9.04 1.11
CA GLY A 429 8.37 -10.30 0.38
C GLY A 429 9.33 -10.32 -0.81
N ASN A 430 9.58 -11.49 -1.40
CA ASN A 430 10.33 -11.53 -2.67
C ASN A 430 9.49 -10.99 -3.85
N ILE A 431 10.13 -10.67 -4.97
CA ILE A 431 9.42 -10.10 -6.14
C ILE A 431 8.35 -11.07 -6.65
N GLU A 432 8.63 -12.38 -6.60
CA GLU A 432 7.71 -13.41 -7.04
C GLU A 432 6.49 -13.57 -6.12
N SER A 433 6.48 -12.97 -4.91
CA SER A 433 5.30 -12.97 -4.03
C SER A 433 4.33 -11.83 -4.29
N LEU A 434 4.62 -10.89 -5.20
CA LEU A 434 3.73 -9.76 -5.49
C LEU A 434 2.33 -10.18 -6.01
N PRO A 435 2.17 -11.28 -6.78
CA PRO A 435 0.85 -11.84 -7.09
C PRO A 435 0.10 -12.44 -5.88
N GLY A 436 0.70 -12.42 -4.68
CA GLY A 436 0.17 -12.92 -3.41
C GLY A 436 -1.21 -12.39 -3.00
N ASP A 437 -1.61 -11.24 -3.57
CA ASP A 437 -2.96 -10.67 -3.42
C ASP A 437 -4.04 -11.64 -3.96
N TYR A 438 -3.72 -12.39 -5.03
CA TYR A 438 -4.67 -13.26 -5.74
C TYR A 438 -4.38 -14.75 -5.54
N ILE A 439 -3.11 -15.09 -5.34
CA ILE A 439 -2.66 -16.46 -5.28
C ILE A 439 -1.34 -16.59 -4.51
N TYR A 440 -1.26 -17.58 -3.63
CA TYR A 440 0.00 -18.00 -3.04
C TYR A 440 0.62 -19.13 -3.89
N LEU A 441 1.88 -18.96 -4.30
CA LEU A 441 2.64 -19.97 -5.06
C LEU A 441 3.72 -20.59 -4.15
N PRO A 442 3.53 -21.81 -3.61
CA PRO A 442 4.46 -22.42 -2.65
C PRO A 442 5.91 -22.50 -3.15
N GLU A 443 6.09 -22.67 -4.45
CA GLU A 443 7.40 -22.79 -5.10
C GLU A 443 8.12 -21.44 -5.27
N LYS A 444 7.41 -20.30 -5.19
CA LYS A 444 7.97 -18.97 -5.43
C LYS A 444 7.84 -18.01 -4.25
N ASN A 445 6.70 -17.94 -3.58
CA ASN A 445 6.41 -16.94 -2.56
C ASN A 445 7.29 -17.16 -1.33
N ARG A 446 8.00 -16.11 -0.90
CA ARG A 446 8.77 -16.09 0.33
C ARG A 446 8.54 -14.80 1.08
N SER A 447 8.32 -14.90 2.39
CA SER A 447 8.51 -13.77 3.30
C SER A 447 10.00 -13.48 3.42
N VAL A 448 10.35 -12.21 3.64
CA VAL A 448 11.71 -11.75 3.90
C VAL A 448 11.72 -11.07 5.26
N SER A 449 12.60 -11.56 6.13
CA SER A 449 12.70 -11.11 7.52
C SER A 449 14.13 -10.76 7.88
N VAL A 450 14.30 -9.79 8.78
CA VAL A 450 15.58 -9.56 9.45
C VAL A 450 15.75 -10.63 10.52
N ASP A 451 16.96 -11.20 10.59
CA ASP A 451 17.31 -12.25 11.54
C ASP A 451 17.59 -11.64 12.92
N VAL A 452 17.11 -12.28 14.00
CA VAL A 452 17.34 -11.78 15.36
C VAL A 452 18.82 -11.64 15.69
N ARG A 453 19.69 -12.48 15.12
CA ARG A 453 21.12 -12.47 15.41
C ARG A 453 21.79 -11.18 14.95
N VAL A 454 21.47 -10.65 13.76
CA VAL A 454 22.02 -9.35 13.35
C VAL A 454 21.46 -8.20 14.16
N ILE A 455 20.22 -8.29 14.66
CA ILE A 455 19.67 -7.28 15.55
C ILE A 455 20.52 -7.21 16.83
N LEU A 456 20.73 -8.35 17.47
CA LEU A 456 21.53 -8.43 18.70
C LEU A 456 23.00 -8.04 18.45
N GLU A 457 23.64 -8.61 17.43
CA GLU A 457 25.03 -8.33 17.07
C GLU A 457 25.26 -6.85 16.74
N ALA A 458 24.33 -6.21 16.02
CA ALA A 458 24.44 -4.79 15.69
C ALA A 458 24.27 -3.91 16.94
N LEU A 459 23.24 -4.16 17.75
CA LEU A 459 23.01 -3.41 18.99
C LEU A 459 24.22 -3.46 19.91
N ASP A 460 24.84 -4.63 19.96
CA ASP A 460 25.98 -4.94 20.81
C ASP A 460 27.30 -4.37 20.24
N GLU A 461 27.79 -4.92 19.13
CA GLU A 461 29.13 -4.64 18.61
C GLU A 461 29.23 -3.30 17.86
N ILE A 462 28.14 -2.85 17.24
CA ILE A 462 28.15 -1.58 16.51
C ILE A 462 27.65 -0.46 17.40
N TYR A 463 26.49 -0.65 18.05
CA TYR A 463 25.79 0.43 18.76
C TYR A 463 26.15 0.58 20.24
N ASP A 464 26.79 -0.40 20.87
CA ASP A 464 27.17 -0.38 22.30
C ASP A 464 25.94 -0.18 23.19
N LEU A 465 24.92 -1.03 22.99
CA LEU A 465 23.61 -1.00 23.65
C LEU A 465 23.34 -2.31 24.41
N ASP A 466 24.28 -2.74 25.25
CA ASP A 466 24.19 -3.90 26.14
C ASP A 466 22.91 -3.89 26.99
N ARG A 467 22.49 -2.73 27.48
CA ARG A 467 21.25 -2.55 28.24
C ARG A 467 20.02 -3.02 27.47
N LEU A 468 19.95 -2.70 26.18
CA LEU A 468 18.81 -3.11 25.35
C LEU A 468 18.91 -4.60 25.00
N VAL A 469 20.11 -5.10 24.70
CA VAL A 469 20.35 -6.53 24.43
C VAL A 469 19.93 -7.39 25.63
N LEU A 470 20.33 -7.02 26.84
CA LEU A 470 19.95 -7.75 28.05
C LEU A 470 18.46 -7.61 28.36
N GLU A 471 17.84 -6.45 28.13
CA GLU A 471 16.40 -6.29 28.31
C GLU A 471 15.60 -7.21 27.37
N LEU A 472 16.01 -7.30 26.10
CA LEU A 472 15.35 -8.15 25.10
C LEU A 472 15.52 -9.66 25.37
N THR A 473 16.68 -10.06 25.86
CA THR A 473 17.04 -11.48 26.06
C THR A 473 16.72 -12.02 27.45
N THR A 474 16.57 -11.15 28.46
CA THR A 474 16.31 -11.56 29.84
C THR A 474 15.00 -11.02 30.41
N GLY A 475 14.35 -10.08 29.71
CA GLY A 475 13.17 -9.36 30.20
C GLY A 475 13.45 -8.40 31.37
N ARG A 476 14.73 -8.22 31.74
CA ARG A 476 15.12 -7.36 32.85
C ARG A 476 15.48 -5.97 32.34
N LEU A 477 14.77 -4.96 32.84
CA LEU A 477 15.15 -3.57 32.66
C LEU A 477 16.36 -3.22 33.54
N PHE A 478 17.38 -2.60 32.96
CA PHE A 478 18.49 -1.98 33.67
C PHE A 478 18.38 -0.46 33.62
N GLU A 479 18.79 0.23 34.68
CA GLU A 479 18.66 1.70 34.78
C GLU A 479 19.74 2.42 33.96
N THR A 480 20.94 1.85 33.88
CA THR A 480 22.08 2.43 33.16
C THR A 480 22.85 1.39 32.34
N GLU A 481 23.65 1.85 31.38
CA GLU A 481 24.58 1.01 30.61
C GLU A 481 25.65 0.39 31.53
N GLU A 482 26.21 1.20 32.44
CA GLU A 482 27.24 0.74 33.39
C GLU A 482 26.76 -0.42 34.28
N GLU A 483 25.46 -0.51 34.56
CA GLU A 483 24.87 -1.64 35.29
C GLU A 483 24.75 -2.89 34.41
N ALA A 484 24.39 -2.72 33.14
CA ALA A 484 24.31 -3.80 32.16
C ALA A 484 25.70 -4.41 31.91
N ASP A 485 26.72 -3.57 31.69
CA ASP A 485 28.11 -3.98 31.44
C ASP A 485 28.69 -4.84 32.57
N GLN A 486 28.25 -4.59 33.81
CA GLN A 486 28.71 -5.34 34.98
C GLN A 486 28.13 -6.75 35.07
N VAL A 487 26.95 -6.99 34.50
CA VAL A 487 26.35 -8.33 34.46
C VAL A 487 27.14 -9.23 33.51
N GLY A 488 27.65 -8.64 32.42
CA GLY A 488 28.28 -9.40 31.34
C GLY A 488 27.24 -10.21 30.55
N ARG A 489 27.63 -10.61 29.34
CA ARG A 489 26.74 -11.27 28.37
C ARG A 489 26.36 -12.72 28.70
#